data_AF-A0A821JJL4-F1
#
_entry.id   AF-A0A821JJL4-F1
#
_cell.length_a   1.000
_cell.length_b   1.000
_cell.length_c   1.000
_cell.angle_alpha   90.00
_cell.angle_beta   90.00
_cell.angle_gamma   90.00
#
_symmetry.space_group_name_H-M   'P 1'
#
loop_
_entity.id
_entity.type
_entity.pdbx_description
1 polymer ?
#
loop_
_entity_poly.entity_id
_entity_poly.type
_entity_poly.pdbx_seq_one_letter_code
_entity_poly.pdbx_strand_id
1 'polypeptide(L)'
;INKCLEKSKELNTGCDFIKCFHERYKCNAESVTAWAHELCQSFPKEIILQFTPPGRQMMINIQNCTQNFLARTYRQRKKLNCDGFETKYFSQVTKCYAYEKNFCQVFKDNRQIFMQQATTVMLKKPR
;
A
#
# COMPACT_ATOMS: atom_id res chain seq x y z
N ILE A 1 -5.83 -8.21 22.03
CA ILE A 1 -4.73 -7.43 21.39
C ILE A 1 -4.29 -8.24 20.17
N ASN A 2 -5.17 -8.32 19.17
CA ASN A 2 -5.12 -7.68 17.85
C ASN A 2 -4.41 -8.54 16.80
N LYS A 3 -5.08 -9.64 16.38
CA LYS A 3 -4.72 -10.52 15.25
C LYS A 3 -4.22 -9.75 14.02
N CYS A 4 -4.70 -8.53 13.80
CA CYS A 4 -4.31 -7.71 12.66
C CYS A 4 -2.90 -7.09 12.79
N LEU A 5 -2.45 -6.75 14.01
CA LEU A 5 -1.09 -6.26 14.21
C LEU A 5 -0.07 -7.41 14.16
N GLU A 6 -0.46 -8.61 14.56
CA GLU A 6 0.35 -9.83 14.39
C GLU A 6 0.59 -10.11 12.89
N LYS A 7 -0.45 -9.96 12.07
CA LYS A 7 -0.38 -10.03 10.59
C LYS A 7 0.45 -8.93 9.92
N SER A 8 1.05 -7.97 10.63
CA SER A 8 1.92 -6.94 10.02
C SER A 8 3.41 -7.30 10.04
N LYS A 9 3.81 -8.36 10.76
CA LYS A 9 5.23 -8.69 10.98
C LYS A 9 5.89 -9.47 9.84
N GLU A 10 5.11 -10.06 8.93
CA GLU A 10 5.64 -10.80 7.79
C GLU A 10 5.49 -9.94 6.52
N LEU A 11 6.57 -9.71 5.79
CA LEU A 11 6.58 -8.86 4.59
C LEU A 11 5.58 -9.30 3.50
N ASN A 12 5.12 -10.56 3.53
CA ASN A 12 4.07 -11.10 2.65
C ASN A 12 2.62 -10.87 3.15
N THR A 13 2.42 -10.50 4.43
CA THR A 13 1.08 -10.33 5.04
C THR A 13 0.65 -8.86 5.12
N GLY A 14 1.44 -7.95 4.52
CA GLY A 14 1.12 -6.53 4.43
C GLY A 14 -0.27 -6.22 3.90
N CYS A 15 -0.70 -6.96 2.88
CA CYS A 15 -2.03 -6.80 2.29
C CYS A 15 -3.14 -7.24 3.27
N ASP A 16 -2.93 -8.31 4.04
CA ASP A 16 -3.89 -8.76 5.06
C ASP A 16 -4.09 -7.72 6.17
N PHE A 17 -3.02 -6.99 6.51
CA PHE A 17 -3.16 -5.88 7.46
C PHE A 17 -4.02 -4.75 6.88
N ILE A 18 -3.85 -4.39 5.59
CA ILE A 18 -4.69 -3.39 4.93
C ILE A 18 -6.14 -3.86 4.89
N LYS A 19 -6.39 -5.14 4.57
CA LYS A 19 -7.72 -5.75 4.60
C LYS A 19 -8.35 -5.63 5.99
N CYS A 20 -7.64 -6.02 7.05
CA CYS A 20 -8.19 -5.88 8.40
C CYS A 20 -8.40 -4.40 8.79
N PHE A 21 -7.49 -3.50 8.40
CA PHE A 21 -7.66 -2.08 8.63
C PHE A 21 -8.98 -1.58 8.00
N HIS A 22 -9.24 -1.98 6.76
CA HIS A 22 -10.50 -1.71 6.08
C HIS A 22 -11.70 -2.33 6.83
N GLU A 23 -11.66 -3.62 7.19
CA GLU A 23 -12.75 -4.31 7.90
C GLU A 23 -13.09 -3.69 9.27
N ARG A 24 -12.09 -3.14 9.97
CA ARG A 24 -12.30 -2.49 11.27
C ARG A 24 -13.03 -1.17 11.14
N TYR A 25 -12.62 -0.33 10.20
CA TYR A 25 -13.14 1.04 10.08
C TYR A 25 -14.29 1.15 9.08
N LYS A 26 -14.48 0.14 8.22
CA LYS A 26 -15.56 0.01 7.23
C LYS A 26 -15.82 1.30 6.47
N CYS A 27 -14.76 1.97 6.03
CA CYS A 27 -14.91 2.96 4.98
C CYS A 27 -15.54 2.27 3.77
N ASN A 28 -16.36 2.96 2.99
CA ASN A 28 -17.13 2.40 1.88
C ASN A 28 -16.29 1.48 0.95
N ALA A 29 -16.95 0.65 0.13
CA ALA A 29 -16.26 -0.27 -0.78
C ALA A 29 -15.28 0.43 -1.75
N GLU A 30 -15.52 1.72 -2.03
CA GLU A 30 -14.68 2.58 -2.87
C GLU A 30 -13.56 3.30 -2.10
N SER A 31 -13.44 3.04 -0.80
CA SER A 31 -12.49 3.75 0.05
C SER A 31 -11.06 3.47 -0.33
N VAL A 32 -10.20 4.42 0.00
CA VAL A 32 -8.75 4.31 -0.23
C VAL A 32 -8.13 3.03 0.34
N THR A 33 -8.72 2.45 1.40
CA THR A 33 -8.19 1.23 2.04
C THR A 33 -8.59 -0.04 1.30
N ALA A 34 -9.76 -0.05 0.65
CA ALA A 34 -10.14 -1.12 -0.28
C ALA A 34 -9.25 -1.09 -1.52
N TRP A 35 -9.10 0.10 -2.13
CA TRP A 35 -8.19 0.29 -3.28
C TRP A 35 -6.74 -0.08 -2.93
N ALA A 36 -6.24 0.34 -1.77
CA ALA A 36 -4.88 0.01 -1.33
C ALA A 36 -4.67 -1.50 -1.13
N HIS A 37 -5.71 -2.22 -0.70
CA HIS A 37 -5.65 -3.67 -0.57
C HIS A 37 -5.54 -4.34 -1.95
N GLU A 38 -6.38 -3.94 -2.91
CA GLU A 38 -6.31 -4.45 -4.28
C GLU A 38 -4.96 -4.16 -4.95
N LEU A 39 -4.45 -2.93 -4.78
CA LEU A 39 -3.13 -2.55 -5.28
C LEU A 39 -2.03 -3.37 -4.62
N CYS A 40 -2.11 -3.64 -3.32
CA CYS A 40 -1.14 -4.50 -2.65
C CYS A 40 -1.15 -5.91 -3.24
N GLN A 41 -2.35 -6.46 -3.51
CA GLN A 41 -2.50 -7.80 -4.10
C GLN A 41 -2.00 -7.90 -5.55
N SER A 42 -1.93 -6.79 -6.30
CA SER A 42 -1.35 -6.79 -7.65
C SER A 42 0.19 -6.87 -7.67
N PHE A 43 0.85 -6.75 -6.52
CA PHE A 43 2.29 -6.93 -6.40
C PHE A 43 2.62 -8.12 -5.47
N PRO A 44 2.25 -9.36 -5.84
CA PRO A 44 2.67 -10.52 -5.06
C PRO A 44 4.18 -10.71 -5.16
N LYS A 45 4.74 -11.56 -4.28
CA LYS A 45 6.19 -11.77 -4.15
C LYS A 45 6.85 -12.11 -5.48
N GLU A 46 6.19 -12.92 -6.31
CA GLU A 46 6.67 -13.38 -7.61
C GLU A 46 6.84 -12.21 -8.59
N ILE A 47 5.92 -11.24 -8.54
CA ILE A 47 6.00 -10.02 -9.34
C ILE A 47 7.08 -9.09 -8.80
N ILE A 48 7.16 -8.92 -7.47
CA ILE A 48 8.24 -8.13 -6.85
C ILE A 48 9.61 -8.69 -7.25
N LEU A 49 9.78 -10.01 -7.32
CA LEU A 49 11.04 -10.63 -7.73
C LEU A 49 11.48 -10.27 -9.16
N GLN A 50 10.57 -9.88 -10.05
CA GLN A 50 10.87 -9.45 -11.41
C GLN A 50 11.49 -8.05 -11.49
N PHE A 51 11.36 -7.24 -10.43
CA PHE A 51 11.99 -5.93 -10.38
C PHE A 51 13.51 -6.06 -10.30
N THR A 52 14.22 -5.04 -10.78
CA THR A 52 15.66 -4.87 -10.50
C THR A 52 15.91 -4.83 -8.99
N PRO A 53 17.13 -5.15 -8.49
CA PRO A 53 17.40 -5.09 -7.06
C PRO A 53 17.04 -3.74 -6.40
N PRO A 54 17.36 -2.57 -7.03
CA PRO A 54 16.87 -1.27 -6.53
C PRO A 54 15.34 -1.15 -6.55
N GLY A 55 14.67 -1.68 -7.58
CA GLY A 55 13.21 -1.71 -7.66
C GLY A 55 12.56 -2.50 -6.54
N ARG A 56 13.11 -3.67 -6.20
CA ARG A 56 12.67 -4.49 -5.07
C ARG A 56 12.80 -3.74 -3.75
N GLN A 57 13.95 -3.12 -3.52
CA GLN A 57 14.18 -2.36 -2.29
C GLN A 57 13.21 -1.18 -2.18
N MET A 58 12.99 -0.46 -3.28
CA MET A 58 12.03 0.65 -3.35
C MET A 58 10.61 0.18 -3.00
N MET A 59 10.15 -0.94 -3.58
CA MET A 59 8.84 -1.51 -3.26
C MET A 59 8.71 -1.88 -1.77
N ILE A 60 9.73 -2.52 -1.20
CA ILE A 60 9.77 -2.86 0.23
C ILE A 60 9.71 -1.60 1.10
N ASN A 61 10.48 -0.56 0.77
CA ASN A 61 10.52 0.68 1.52
C ASN A 61 9.14 1.38 1.52
N ILE A 62 8.51 1.50 0.35
CA ILE A 62 7.19 2.12 0.20
C ILE A 62 6.13 1.32 0.98
N GLN A 63 6.15 -0.01 0.88
CA GLN A 63 5.25 -0.89 1.62
C GLN A 63 5.42 -0.69 3.13
N ASN A 64 6.65 -0.74 3.65
CA ASN A 64 6.94 -0.54 5.07
C ASN A 64 6.52 0.84 5.56
N CYS A 65 6.81 1.90 4.78
CA CYS A 65 6.41 3.27 5.12
C CYS A 65 4.88 3.40 5.25
N THR A 66 4.14 2.86 4.27
CA THR A 66 2.67 2.87 4.26
C THR A 66 2.09 2.05 5.41
N GLN A 67 2.61 0.83 5.63
CA GLN A 67 2.15 -0.05 6.72
C GLN A 67 2.40 0.57 8.09
N ASN A 68 3.54 1.22 8.31
CA ASN A 68 3.83 1.89 9.58
C ASN A 68 2.82 3.01 9.87
N PHE A 69 2.44 3.79 8.86
CA PHE A 69 1.38 4.80 8.99
C PHE A 69 0.03 4.17 9.36
N LEU A 70 -0.36 3.11 8.67
CA LEU A 70 -1.61 2.38 8.92
C LEU A 70 -1.61 1.74 10.33
N ALA A 71 -0.51 1.10 10.74
CA ALA A 71 -0.34 0.47 12.05
C ALA A 71 -0.42 1.50 13.18
N ARG A 72 0.23 2.65 13.02
CA ARG A 72 0.13 3.77 13.97
C ARG A 72 -1.32 4.25 14.09
N THR A 73 -1.99 4.46 12.96
CA THR A 73 -3.39 4.88 12.95
C THR A 73 -4.28 3.85 13.65
N TYR A 74 -4.09 2.57 13.35
CA TYR A 74 -4.84 1.45 13.94
C TYR A 74 -4.71 1.37 15.47
N ARG A 75 -3.49 1.61 15.98
CA ARG A 75 -3.21 1.62 17.43
C ARG A 75 -3.81 2.84 18.13
N GLN A 76 -3.78 4.00 17.49
CA GLN A 76 -4.13 5.29 18.12
C GLN A 76 -5.63 5.63 18.01
N ARG A 77 -6.34 5.12 17.01
CA ARG A 77 -7.71 5.54 16.69
C ARG A 77 -8.72 4.44 16.98
N LYS A 78 -9.73 4.75 17.80
CA LYS A 78 -10.90 3.86 17.99
C LYS A 78 -11.90 3.95 16.84
N LYS A 79 -12.12 5.16 16.31
CA LYS A 79 -12.96 5.47 15.13
C LYS A 79 -12.13 6.25 14.11
N LEU A 80 -12.51 6.16 12.84
CA LEU A 80 -11.84 6.83 11.72
C LEU A 80 -12.85 7.70 10.97
N ASN A 81 -12.50 8.96 10.70
CA ASN A 81 -13.22 9.76 9.70
C ASN A 81 -12.63 9.38 8.34
N CYS A 82 -13.42 8.72 7.49
CA CYS A 82 -12.95 8.15 6.23
C CYS A 82 -12.48 9.22 5.23
N ASP A 83 -13.24 10.31 5.06
CA ASP A 83 -12.89 11.39 4.11
C ASP A 83 -11.59 12.09 4.52
N GLY A 84 -11.49 12.43 5.81
CA GLY A 84 -10.28 13.04 6.36
C GLY A 84 -9.09 12.08 6.40
N PHE A 85 -9.34 10.77 6.43
CA PHE A 85 -8.30 9.75 6.37
C PHE A 85 -7.79 9.53 4.96
N GLU A 86 -8.66 9.55 3.95
CA GLU A 86 -8.29 9.39 2.55
C GLU A 86 -7.27 10.44 2.10
N THR A 87 -7.55 11.71 2.39
CA THR A 87 -6.62 12.81 2.12
C THR A 87 -5.27 12.59 2.82
N LYS A 88 -5.29 12.14 4.09
CA LYS A 88 -4.07 11.86 4.86
C LYS A 88 -3.31 10.66 4.34
N TYR A 89 -4.01 9.63 3.89
CA TYR A 89 -3.42 8.43 3.32
C TYR A 89 -2.65 8.78 2.06
N PHE A 90 -3.27 9.46 1.10
CA PHE A 90 -2.58 9.85 -0.13
C PHE A 90 -1.39 10.78 0.15
N SER A 91 -1.55 11.77 1.03
CA SER A 91 -0.45 12.63 1.44
C SER A 91 0.73 11.84 2.04
N GLN A 92 0.45 10.81 2.84
CA GLN A 92 1.51 9.96 3.40
C GLN A 92 2.14 9.03 2.38
N VAL A 93 1.36 8.42 1.49
CA VAL A 93 1.89 7.59 0.41
C VAL A 93 2.80 8.42 -0.49
N THR A 94 2.38 9.63 -0.89
CA THR A 94 3.22 10.55 -1.66
C THR A 94 4.54 10.86 -0.94
N LYS A 95 4.52 11.03 0.39
CA LYS A 95 5.76 11.19 1.18
C LYS A 95 6.64 9.95 1.15
N CYS A 96 6.06 8.75 1.24
CA CYS A 96 6.82 7.50 1.12
C CYS A 96 7.59 7.43 -0.21
N TYR A 97 6.95 7.81 -1.32
CA TYR A 97 7.61 7.90 -2.62
C TYR A 97 8.67 9.02 -2.68
N ALA A 98 8.41 10.18 -2.07
CA ALA A 98 9.35 11.29 -2.06
C ALA A 98 10.66 11.01 -1.30
N TYR A 99 10.66 10.06 -0.36
CA TYR A 99 11.88 9.65 0.35
C TYR A 99 12.82 8.76 -0.48
N GLU A 100 12.35 8.21 -1.60
CA GLU A 100 13.13 7.38 -2.49
C GLU A 100 14.01 8.25 -3.41
N LYS A 101 15.29 8.43 -3.02
CA LYS A 101 16.26 9.33 -3.68
C LYS A 101 16.39 9.14 -5.21
N ASN A 102 16.22 7.91 -5.70
CA ASN A 102 16.37 7.55 -7.11
C ASN A 102 15.06 7.09 -7.76
N PHE A 103 13.90 7.53 -7.22
CA PHE A 103 12.59 7.08 -7.66
C PHE A 103 12.43 7.09 -9.18
N CYS A 104 12.75 8.21 -9.86
CA CYS A 104 12.56 8.35 -11.29
C CYS A 104 13.37 7.33 -12.10
N GLN A 105 14.63 7.08 -11.72
CA GLN A 105 15.49 6.12 -12.39
C GLN A 105 15.00 4.69 -12.15
N VAL A 106 14.71 4.35 -10.89
CA VAL A 106 14.20 3.02 -10.52
C VAL A 106 12.85 2.74 -11.19
N PHE A 107 11.97 3.73 -11.27
CA PHE A 107 10.70 3.63 -12.00
C PHE A 107 10.95 3.38 -13.49
N LYS A 108 11.86 4.13 -14.13
CA LYS A 108 12.21 3.95 -15.54
C LYS A 108 12.70 2.53 -15.82
N ASP A 109 13.58 2.01 -14.98
CA ASP A 109 14.18 0.68 -15.13
C ASP A 109 13.17 -0.46 -14.91
N ASN A 110 12.06 -0.18 -14.22
CA ASN A 110 11.02 -1.17 -13.89
C ASN A 110 9.65 -0.82 -14.51
N ARG A 111 9.61 0.12 -15.46
CA ARG A 111 8.37 0.76 -15.95
C ARG A 111 7.38 -0.26 -16.46
N GLN A 112 7.82 -1.26 -17.22
CA GLN A 112 6.93 -2.26 -17.80
C GLN A 112 6.17 -3.04 -16.73
N ILE A 113 6.86 -3.49 -15.67
CA ILE A 113 6.27 -4.24 -14.57
C ILE A 113 5.30 -3.33 -13.79
N PHE A 114 5.72 -2.10 -13.49
CA PHE A 114 4.86 -1.10 -12.83
C PHE A 114 3.58 -0.86 -13.62
N MET A 115 3.68 -0.58 -14.91
CA MET A 115 2.53 -0.27 -15.75
C MET A 115 1.61 -1.47 -15.92
N GLN A 116 2.15 -2.69 -16.09
CA GLN A 116 1.33 -3.89 -16.23
C GLN A 116 0.46 -4.14 -14.98
N GLN A 117 1.02 -3.98 -13.79
CA GLN A 117 0.27 -4.20 -12.54
C GLN A 117 -0.65 -3.03 -12.21
N ALA A 118 -0.16 -1.78 -12.33
CA ALA A 118 -0.96 -0.60 -12.01
C ALA A 118 -2.16 -0.45 -12.94
N THR A 119 -2.02 -0.77 -14.23
CA THR A 119 -3.11 -0.72 -15.21
C THR A 119 -4.22 -1.72 -14.86
N THR A 120 -3.86 -2.89 -14.33
CA THR A 120 -4.81 -3.94 -13.93
C THR A 120 -5.71 -3.49 -12.76
N VAL A 121 -5.23 -2.57 -11.91
CA VAL A 121 -5.99 -2.03 -10.76
C VAL A 121 -6.67 -0.71 -11.12
N MET A 122 -5.97 0.20 -11.82
CA MET A 122 -6.51 1.52 -12.17
C MET A 122 -7.62 1.47 -13.22
N LEU A 123 -7.60 0.50 -14.16
CA LEU A 123 -8.68 0.32 -15.14
C LEU A 123 -9.91 -0.39 -14.57
N LYS A 124 -9.83 -0.95 -13.35
CA LYS A 124 -10.98 -1.58 -12.67
C LYS A 124 -11.84 -0.59 -11.89
N LYS A 125 -11.41 0.66 -11.70
CA LYS A 125 -12.25 1.68 -11.08
C LYS A 125 -13.36 2.08 -12.07
N PRO A 126 -14.66 1.83 -11.79
CA PRO A 126 -15.71 2.52 -12.52
C PRO A 126 -15.54 4.02 -12.26
N ARG A 127 -15.69 4.83 -13.31
CA ARG A 127 -15.74 6.29 -13.19
C ARG A 127 -16.97 6.73 -12.40
#